data_AF-A0A9E1N901-F1
#
_entry.id   AF-A0A9E1N901-F1
#
_cell.length_a   1.000
_cell.length_b   1.000
_cell.length_c   1.000
_cell.angle_alpha   90.00
_cell.angle_beta   90.00
_cell.angle_gamma   90.00
#
_symmetry.space_group_name_H-M   'P 1'
#
loop_
_entity.id
_entity.type
_entity.pdbx_description
1 polymer ?
#
loop_
_entity_poly.entity_id
_entity_poly.type
_entity_poly.pdbx_seq_one_letter_code
_entity_poly.pdbx_strand_id
1 'polypeptide(L)' 'MNRLSAFNSPLLLGFDHFEQLLDRVAKSANDGYPPYNIERVSENGLRITLAVAGFARED' A
#
# COMPACT_ATOMS: atom_id res chain seq x y z
N MET A 1 4.92 -7.24 20.52
CA MET A 1 4.17 -8.13 19.61
C MET A 1 5.16 -8.83 18.69
N ASN A 2 5.27 -10.16 18.76
CA ASN A 2 6.04 -10.94 17.79
C ASN A 2 5.34 -10.84 16.43
N ARG A 3 5.97 -10.24 15.43
CA ARG A 3 5.57 -10.44 14.04
C ARG A 3 5.85 -11.90 13.71
N LEU A 4 4.80 -12.71 13.62
CA LEU A 4 4.88 -14.04 13.04
C LEU A 4 5.25 -13.84 11.56
N SER A 5 6.55 -13.92 11.26
CA SER A 5 6.99 -13.94 9.87
C SER A 5 6.50 -15.26 9.28
N ALA A 6 5.45 -15.18 8.47
CA ALA A 6 4.96 -16.30 7.66
C ALA A 6 6.03 -16.79 6.65
N PHE A 7 7.18 -16.11 6.59
CA PHE A 7 8.25 -16.31 5.63
C PHE A 7 9.52 -16.93 6.23
N ASN A 8 9.51 -17.36 7.50
CA ASN A 8 10.65 -18.07 8.11
C ASN A 8 10.74 -19.56 7.66
N SER A 9 10.43 -19.83 6.39
CA SER A 9 10.50 -21.14 5.77
C SER A 9 11.85 -21.31 5.06
N PRO A 10 12.55 -22.44 5.22
CA PRO A 10 13.82 -22.71 4.51
C PRO A 10 13.70 -22.67 2.98
N LEU A 11 12.48 -22.68 2.42
CA LEU A 11 12.20 -22.53 0.99
C LEU A 11 12.31 -21.08 0.48
N LEU A 12 12.45 -20.10 1.36
CA LEU A 12 12.51 -18.67 1.02
C LEU A 12 13.91 -18.08 1.13
N LEU A 13 14.93 -18.92 1.29
CA LEU A 13 16.33 -18.51 1.27
C LEU A 13 16.66 -17.84 -0.08
N GLY A 14 16.91 -16.52 -0.07
CA GLY A 14 17.12 -15.72 -1.29
C GLY A 14 15.94 -14.83 -1.70
N PHE A 15 14.79 -14.93 -1.03
CA PHE A 15 13.65 -14.02 -1.21
C PHE A 15 13.72 -12.79 -0.28
N ASP A 16 14.74 -12.69 0.57
CA ASP A 16 14.97 -11.56 1.47
C ASP A 16 15.02 -10.22 0.73
N HIS A 17 15.62 -10.21 -0.47
CA HIS A 17 15.68 -9.01 -1.30
C HIS A 17 14.32 -8.62 -1.87
N PHE A 18 13.49 -9.61 -2.23
CA PHE A 18 12.13 -9.38 -2.72
C PHE A 18 11.23 -8.81 -1.62
N GLU A 19 11.36 -9.31 -0.38
CA GLU A 19 10.67 -8.73 0.78
C GLU A 19 11.07 -7.27 1.02
N GLN A 20 12.37 -6.95 0.96
CA GLN A 20 12.84 -5.57 1.12
C GLN A 20 12.32 -4.63 0.03
N LEU A 21 12.22 -5.12 -1.21
CA LEU A 21 11.64 -4.37 -2.33
C LEU A 21 10.13 -4.14 -2.10
N LEU A 22 9.39 -5.17 -1.70
CA LEU A 22 7.97 -5.06 -1.37
C LEU A 22 7.72 -4.08 -0.21
N ASP A 23 8.50 -4.17 0.86
CA ASP A 23 8.39 -3.27 2.02
C ASP A 23 8.71 -1.82 1.63
N ARG A 24 9.68 -1.60 0.72
CA ARG A 24 10.00 -0.27 0.18
C ARG A 24 8.88 0.28 -0.72
N VAL A 25 8.28 -0.54 -1.57
CA VAL A 25 7.12 -0.14 -2.40
C VAL A 25 5.91 0.18 -1.52
N ALA A 26 5.63 -0.64 -0.51
CA ALA A 26 4.56 -0.39 0.45
C ALA A 26 4.77 0.90 1.26
N LYS A 27 6.02 1.21 1.63
CA LYS A 27 6.37 2.49 2.29
C LYS A 27 6.26 3.69 1.36
N SER A 28 6.61 3.57 0.08
CA SER A 28 6.45 4.65 -0.91
C SER A 28 4.99 4.98 -1.19
N ALA A 29 4.08 3.99 -1.10
CA ALA A 29 2.64 4.24 -1.13
C ALA A 29 2.13 5.08 0.06
N ASN A 30 2.95 5.28 1.09
CA ASN A 30 2.64 6.06 2.28
C ASN A 30 3.22 7.50 2.24
N ASP A 31 3.91 7.89 1.17
CA ASP A 31 4.45 9.26 1.00
C ASP A 31 3.36 10.31 0.69
N GLY A 32 2.14 9.87 0.34
CA GLY A 32 0.99 10.75 0.09
C GLY A 32 -0.15 10.45 1.07
N TYR A 33 -0.18 11.16 2.20
CA TYR A 33 -1.39 11.23 3.02
C TYR A 33 -2.31 12.33 2.48
N PRO A 34 -3.63 12.08 2.32
CA PRO A 34 -4.34 10.83 2.60
C PRO A 34 -4.10 9.76 1.52
N PRO A 35 -4.07 8.45 1.87
CA PRO A 35 -3.91 7.41 0.87
C PRO A 35 -5.07 7.46 -0.12
N TYR A 36 -4.74 7.34 -1.41
CA TYR A 36 -5.71 7.46 -2.50
C TYR A 36 -5.54 6.38 -3.56
N ASN A 37 -6.62 6.08 -4.27
CA ASN A 37 -6.66 5.22 -5.44
C ASN A 37 -7.12 6.02 -6.66
N ILE A 38 -6.56 5.72 -7.83
CA ILE A 38 -6.96 6.31 -9.11
C ILE A 38 -7.39 5.19 -10.05
N GLU A 39 -8.63 5.23 -10.49
CA GLU A 39 -9.24 4.23 -11.38
C GLU A 39 -9.70 4.91 -12.68
N ARG A 40 -9.46 4.27 -13.82
CA ARG A 40 -10.05 4.68 -15.10
C ARG A 40 -11.39 3.96 -15.28
N VAL A 41 -12.47 4.73 -15.32
CA VAL A 41 -13.85 4.19 -15.41
C VAL A 41 -14.45 4.29 -16.81
N SER A 42 -13.86 5.10 -17.69
CA SER A 42 -14.19 5.17 -19.12
C SER A 42 -13.01 5.74 -19.90
N GLU A 43 -13.10 5.77 -21.23
CA GLU A 43 -12.05 6.31 -22.10
C GLU A 43 -11.55 7.69 -21.63
N ASN A 44 -12.48 8.55 -21.22
CA ASN A 44 -12.22 9.91 -20.73
C ASN A 44 -12.63 10.13 -19.25
N GLY A 45 -12.80 9.05 -18.47
CA GLY A 45 -13.29 9.12 -17.10
C GLY A 45 -12.28 8.58 -16.09
N LEU A 46 -11.96 9.39 -15.08
CA LEU A 46 -11.15 9.00 -13.93
C LEU A 46 -11.97 9.12 -12.65
N ARG A 47 -11.77 8.16 -11.74
CA ARG A 47 -12.31 8.17 -10.39
C ARG A 47 -11.15 8.17 -9.41
N ILE A 48 -11.17 9.15 -8.50
CA ILE A 48 -10.18 9.29 -7.44
C ILE A 48 -10.89 9.02 -6.11
N THR A 49 -10.37 8.08 -5.34
CA THR A 49 -10.92 7.70 -4.02
C THR A 49 -9.85 7.99 -2.98
N LEU A 50 -10.18 8.75 -1.94
CA LEU A 50 -9.26 9.08 -0.84
C LEU A 50 -9.81 8.50 0.48
N ALA A 51 -8.95 7.94 1.32
CA ALA A 51 -9.34 7.51 2.65
C ALA A 51 -9.04 8.62 3.68
N VAL A 52 -10.07 9.36 4.06
CA VAL A 52 -9.99 10.52 4.98
C VAL A 52 -10.66 10.24 6.33
N ALA A 53 -10.14 9.26 7.07
CA ALA A 53 -10.64 8.97 8.41
C ALA A 53 -10.45 10.18 9.35
N GLY A 54 -11.52 10.62 10.02
CA GLY A 54 -11.48 11.71 10.99
C GLY A 54 -11.82 13.10 10.47
N PHE A 55 -12.18 13.25 9.19
CA PHE A 55 -12.65 14.51 8.60
C PHE A 55 -14.17 14.50 8.44
N ALA A 56 -14.83 15.62 8.76
CA ALA A 56 -16.21 15.85 8.37
C ALA A 56 -16.26 16.31 6.91
N ARG A 57 -17.42 16.18 6.26
CA ARG A 57 -17.60 16.64 4.87
C ARG A 57 -17.48 18.17 4.72
N GLU A 58 -17.63 18.87 5.83
CA GLU A 58 -17.66 20.32 5.97
C GLU A 58 -16.31 20.91 6.40
N ASP A 59 -15.33 20.05 6.73
CA ASP A 59 -13.91 20.43 6.92
C ASP A 59 -13.18 20.55 5.57
#